data_AF-A0A0F9HAZ1-F1
#
_entry.id   AF-A0A0F9HAZ1-F1
#
_cell.length_a   1.000
_cell.length_b   1.000
_cell.length_c   1.000
_cell.angle_alpha   90.00
_cell.angle_beta   90.00
_cell.angle_gamma   90.00
#
_symmetry.space_group_name_H-M   'P 1'
#
loop_
_entity.id
_entity.type
_entity.pdbx_description
1 polymer ?
#
loop_
_entity_poly.entity_id
_entity_poly.type
_entity_poly.pdbx_seq_one_letter_code
_entity_poly.pdbx_strand_id
1 'polypeptide(L)'
;MVTEMLRLVRRDALPEDSTYLDDGCNIAPSCLACPMVRCRYDFPQGLETIRDQTRVNRTMQLRDLGYLNGEIADMMQSSVRSVYRRLATARQQSADARLYEVRENRGIVVLIGDSNYGRAYSRT
;
A
#
# COMPACT_ATOMS: atom_id res chain seq x y z
N MET A 1 -17.80 -5.17 -35.15
CA MET A 1 -19.09 -4.82 -34.51
C MET A 1 -18.88 -4.14 -33.15
N VAL A 2 -17.91 -3.21 -33.02
CA VAL A 2 -17.65 -2.48 -31.76
C VAL A 2 -18.15 -1.02 -31.85
N THR A 3 -18.29 -0.52 -33.08
CA THR A 3 -18.62 0.87 -33.41
C THR A 3 -20.06 1.25 -33.05
N GLU A 4 -20.97 0.29 -32.90
CA GLU A 4 -22.41 0.57 -32.75
C GLU A 4 -22.82 0.80 -31.29
N MET A 5 -22.08 0.25 -30.30
CA MET A 5 -22.32 0.49 -28.86
C MET A 5 -21.86 1.87 -28.37
N LEU A 6 -20.94 2.54 -29.08
CA LEU A 6 -20.43 3.86 -28.68
C LEU A 6 -21.38 5.02 -29.01
N ARG A 7 -22.46 4.79 -29.79
CA ARG A 7 -23.42 5.85 -30.17
C ARG A 7 -24.23 6.42 -29.00
N LEU A 8 -24.30 5.72 -27.87
CA LEU A 8 -25.03 6.15 -26.67
C LEU A 8 -24.13 6.82 -25.60
N VAL A 9 -22.82 6.83 -25.81
CA VAL A 9 -21.87 7.44 -24.87
C VAL A 9 -21.60 8.86 -25.33
N ARG A 10 -21.82 9.85 -24.44
CA ARG A 10 -21.44 11.23 -24.72
C ARG A 10 -19.92 11.29 -24.95
N ARG A 11 -19.47 12.01 -25.98
CA ARG A 11 -18.04 12.07 -26.34
C ARG A 11 -17.15 12.56 -25.20
N ASP A 12 -17.62 13.54 -24.43
CA ASP A 12 -16.91 14.09 -23.27
C ASP A 12 -16.76 13.10 -22.09
N ALA A 13 -17.49 11.99 -22.11
CA ALA A 13 -17.30 10.90 -21.15
C ALA A 13 -16.23 9.89 -21.59
N LEU A 14 -15.65 10.07 -22.79
CA LEU A 14 -14.60 9.21 -23.29
C LEU A 14 -13.24 9.62 -22.69
N PRO A 15 -12.36 8.65 -22.38
CA PRO A 15 -11.02 8.94 -21.84
C PRO A 15 -10.19 9.87 -22.73
N GLU A 16 -10.30 9.75 -24.05
CA GLU A 16 -9.56 10.60 -25.01
C GLU A 16 -9.90 12.10 -24.93
N ASP A 17 -11.13 12.43 -24.49
CA ASP A 17 -11.60 13.80 -24.32
C ASP A 17 -11.48 14.27 -22.85
N SER A 18 -10.92 13.43 -21.97
CA SER A 18 -10.68 13.76 -20.57
C SER A 18 -9.36 14.53 -20.42
N THR A 19 -9.42 15.68 -19.73
CA THR A 19 -8.21 16.44 -19.36
C THR A 19 -7.50 15.75 -18.21
N TYR A 20 -6.47 14.95 -18.52
CA TYR A 20 -5.56 14.42 -17.50
C TYR A 20 -4.60 15.50 -17.04
N LEU A 21 -4.60 15.80 -15.73
CA LEU A 21 -3.70 16.76 -15.13
C LEU A 21 -2.34 16.09 -14.84
N ASP A 22 -1.27 16.72 -15.30
CA ASP A 22 0.11 16.33 -15.00
C ASP A 22 0.79 17.39 -14.13
N ASP A 23 0.22 17.62 -12.95
CA ASP A 23 0.64 18.63 -11.98
C ASP A 23 1.71 18.14 -10.99
N GLY A 24 1.86 16.83 -10.86
CA GLY A 24 2.81 16.22 -9.95
C GLY A 24 2.47 16.44 -8.47
N CYS A 25 3.46 16.28 -7.61
CA CYS A 25 3.36 16.55 -6.18
C CYS A 25 4.75 16.83 -5.58
N ASN A 26 4.85 16.88 -4.24
CA ASN A 26 6.11 17.07 -3.52
C ASN A 26 7.15 15.93 -3.71
N ILE A 27 6.82 14.88 -4.47
CA ILE A 27 7.70 13.74 -4.77
C ILE A 27 8.31 13.87 -6.16
N ALA A 28 7.50 14.29 -7.14
CA ALA A 28 7.90 14.46 -8.52
C ALA A 28 7.09 15.62 -9.12
N PRO A 29 7.71 16.51 -9.91
CA PRO A 29 7.03 17.67 -10.48
C PRO A 29 6.03 17.33 -11.59
N SER A 30 5.99 16.07 -12.04
CA SER A 30 5.04 15.53 -13.02
C SER A 30 4.61 14.13 -12.56
N CYS A 31 3.32 13.86 -12.66
CA CYS A 31 2.70 12.55 -12.42
C CYS A 31 3.24 11.50 -13.40
N LEU A 32 3.46 11.89 -14.66
CA LEU A 32 3.98 11.01 -15.71
C LEU A 32 5.47 10.64 -15.52
N ALA A 33 6.22 11.45 -14.76
CA ALA A 33 7.60 11.20 -14.40
C ALA A 33 7.76 10.66 -12.96
N CYS A 34 6.68 10.25 -12.30
CA CYS A 34 6.74 9.83 -10.91
C CYS A 34 7.51 8.50 -10.76
N PRO A 35 8.54 8.43 -9.89
CA PRO A 35 9.30 7.21 -9.69
C PRO A 35 8.56 6.15 -8.84
N MET A 36 7.37 6.47 -8.33
CA MET A 36 6.62 5.55 -7.48
C MET A 36 5.74 4.61 -8.30
N VAL A 37 5.67 3.35 -7.86
CA VAL A 37 4.80 2.32 -8.46
C VAL A 37 3.30 2.61 -8.19
N ARG A 38 2.99 3.36 -7.13
CA ARG A 38 1.62 3.73 -6.74
C ARG A 38 1.57 5.17 -6.28
N CYS A 39 0.50 5.90 -6.62
CA CYS A 39 0.38 7.31 -6.26
C CYS A 39 0.28 7.48 -4.74
N ARG A 40 0.87 8.55 -4.19
CA ARG A 40 0.74 8.85 -2.76
C ARG A 40 -0.72 9.02 -2.34
N TYR A 41 -1.58 9.52 -3.22
CA TYR A 41 -2.98 9.78 -2.92
C TYR A 41 -3.83 8.50 -2.88
N ASP A 42 -3.32 7.38 -3.39
CA ASP A 42 -3.99 6.08 -3.31
C ASP A 42 -3.82 5.43 -1.93
N PHE A 43 -2.97 6.00 -1.07
CA PHE A 43 -2.77 5.54 0.30
C PHE A 43 -3.58 6.42 1.27
N PRO A 44 -4.33 5.83 2.23
CA PRO A 44 -5.18 6.57 3.16
C PRO A 44 -4.44 7.64 3.97
N GLN A 45 -3.19 7.37 4.38
CA GLN A 45 -2.34 8.32 5.11
C GLN A 45 -1.20 8.85 4.22
N GLY A 46 -1.36 8.75 2.90
CA GLY A 46 -0.36 9.19 1.94
C GLY A 46 1.00 8.51 2.12
N LEU A 47 2.06 9.31 1.97
CA LEU A 47 3.44 8.89 2.12
C LEU A 47 3.79 8.31 3.50
N GLU A 48 3.07 8.69 4.55
CA GLU A 48 3.35 8.19 5.90
C GLU A 48 3.13 6.68 5.97
N THR A 49 2.05 6.20 5.33
CA THR A 49 1.77 4.76 5.17
C THR A 49 2.97 4.02 4.59
N ILE A 50 3.57 4.58 3.53
CA ILE A 50 4.70 3.95 2.81
C ILE A 50 5.94 3.92 3.71
N ARG A 51 6.23 5.03 4.40
CA ARG A 51 7.36 5.15 5.32
C ARG A 51 7.24 4.19 6.49
N ASP A 52 6.07 4.11 7.10
CA ASP A 52 5.82 3.20 8.20
C ASP A 52 5.91 1.75 7.76
N GLN A 53 5.37 1.40 6.60
CA GLN A 53 5.50 0.05 6.07
C GLN A 53 6.96 -0.31 5.80
N THR A 54 7.74 0.62 5.24
CA THR A 54 9.18 0.42 4.99
C THR A 54 9.92 0.13 6.31
N ARG A 55 9.58 0.84 7.39
CA ARG A 55 10.16 0.64 8.72
C ARG A 55 9.74 -0.69 9.34
N VAL A 56 8.48 -1.10 9.18
CA VAL A 56 7.98 -2.41 9.65
C VAL A 56 8.70 -3.54 8.89
N ASN A 57 8.75 -3.47 7.56
CA ASN A 57 9.44 -4.45 6.72
C ASN A 57 10.93 -4.57 7.09
N ARG A 58 11.62 -3.44 7.30
CA ARG A 58 13.02 -3.45 7.72
C ARG A 58 13.21 -4.08 9.09
N THR A 59 12.29 -3.80 10.02
CA THR A 59 12.30 -4.41 11.37
C THR A 59 12.15 -5.94 11.28
N MET A 60 11.23 -6.42 10.44
CA MET A 60 11.02 -7.85 10.19
C MET A 60 12.25 -8.50 9.55
N GLN A 61 12.84 -7.90 8.51
CA GLN A 61 14.06 -8.41 7.89
C GLN A 61 15.20 -8.58 8.89
N LEU A 62 15.44 -7.57 9.75
CA LEU A 62 16.48 -7.68 10.77
C LEU A 62 16.15 -8.76 11.81
N ARG A 63 14.87 -8.94 12.14
CA ARG A 63 14.46 -10.01 13.04
C ARG A 63 14.67 -11.39 12.43
N ASP A 64 14.37 -11.54 11.14
CA ASP A 64 14.55 -12.79 10.39
C ASP A 64 16.04 -13.15 10.24
N LEU A 65 16.92 -12.15 10.19
CA LEU A 65 18.38 -12.33 10.26
C LEU A 65 18.89 -12.71 11.66
N GLY A 66 18.02 -12.77 12.67
CA GLY A 66 18.35 -13.23 14.02
C GLY A 66 18.73 -12.15 15.03
N TYR A 67 18.74 -10.87 14.65
CA TYR A 67 19.08 -9.78 15.57
C TYR A 67 18.09 -9.66 16.74
N LEU A 68 18.60 -9.27 17.90
CA LEU A 68 17.82 -8.98 19.10
C LEU A 68 17.15 -7.61 19.00
N ASN A 69 16.05 -7.43 19.72
CA ASN A 69 15.25 -6.20 19.66
C ASN A 69 16.05 -4.93 20.05
N GLY A 70 17.04 -5.05 20.94
CA GLY A 70 17.94 -3.96 21.30
C GLY A 70 18.85 -3.56 20.13
N GLU A 71 19.49 -4.54 19.48
CA GLU A 71 20.36 -4.31 18.32
C GLU A 71 19.58 -3.71 17.14
N ILE A 72 18.35 -4.19 16.92
CA ILE A 72 17.44 -3.61 15.93
C ILE A 72 17.12 -2.15 16.25
N ALA A 73 16.90 -1.84 17.54
CA ALA A 73 16.60 -0.48 17.99
C ALA A 73 17.76 0.46 17.66
N ASP A 74 18.99 0.05 17.97
CA ASP A 74 20.22 0.81 17.72
C ASP A 74 20.45 1.00 16.21
N MET A 75 20.38 -0.08 15.42
CA MET A 75 20.55 -0.03 13.96
C MET A 75 19.49 0.85 13.27
N MET A 76 18.27 0.86 13.79
CA MET A 76 17.18 1.67 13.26
C MET A 76 17.08 3.07 13.88
N GLN A 77 17.99 3.43 14.78
CA GLN A 77 17.99 4.70 15.53
C GLN A 77 16.60 4.98 16.12
N SER A 78 16.02 3.97 16.78
CA SER A 78 14.68 4.07 17.36
C SER A 78 14.64 3.39 18.72
N SER A 79 13.63 3.68 19.55
CA SER A 79 13.52 3.02 20.85
C SER A 79 13.15 1.54 20.72
N VAL A 80 13.55 0.73 21.70
CA VAL A 80 13.15 -0.68 21.82
C VAL A 80 11.63 -0.83 21.81
N ARG A 81 10.90 0.10 22.46
CA ARG A 81 9.42 0.16 22.41
C ARG A 81 8.89 0.29 20.97
N SER A 82 9.56 1.08 20.14
CA SER A 82 9.19 1.26 18.73
C SER A 82 9.37 -0.04 17.93
N VAL A 83 10.45 -0.79 18.20
CA VAL A 83 10.69 -2.11 17.61
C VAL A 83 9.58 -3.09 18.00
N TYR A 84 9.27 -3.20 19.29
CA TYR A 84 8.15 -4.04 19.75
C TYR A 84 6.83 -3.66 19.09
N ARG A 85 6.52 -2.37 18.99
CA ARG A 85 5.29 -1.89 18.34
C ARG A 85 5.25 -2.29 16.87
N ARG A 86 6.34 -2.13 16.12
CA ARG A 86 6.42 -2.53 14.70
C ARG A 86 6.28 -4.05 14.52
N LEU A 87 6.88 -4.85 15.40
CA LEU A 87 6.71 -6.31 15.39
C LEU A 87 5.26 -6.71 15.68
N ALA A 88 4.57 -6.02 16.60
CA ALA A 88 3.15 -6.23 16.86
C ALA A 88 2.30 -5.86 15.63
N THR A 89 2.58 -4.73 14.97
CA THR A 89 1.94 -4.35 13.71
C THR A 89 2.13 -5.41 12.63
N ALA A 90 3.34 -5.94 12.46
CA ALA A 90 3.62 -7.00 11.49
C ALA A 90 2.83 -8.29 11.77
N ARG A 91 2.69 -8.68 13.04
CA ARG A 91 1.88 -9.85 13.43
C ARG A 91 0.40 -9.63 13.11
N GLN A 92 -0.12 -8.44 13.37
CA GLN A 92 -1.49 -8.07 13.02
C GLN A 92 -1.69 -8.17 11.51
N GLN A 93 -0.76 -7.63 10.71
CA GLN A 93 -0.78 -7.73 9.25
C GLN A 93 -0.79 -9.19 8.76
N SER A 94 0.06 -10.06 9.32
CA SER A 94 0.10 -11.48 8.96
C SER A 94 -1.14 -12.26 9.42
N ALA A 95 -1.76 -11.86 10.54
CA ALA A 95 -3.01 -12.46 11.01
C ALA A 95 -4.19 -12.07 10.12
N ASP A 96 -4.26 -10.80 9.72
CA ASP A 96 -5.28 -10.32 8.77
C ASP A 96 -5.07 -10.97 7.39
N ALA A 97 -3.83 -11.27 7.01
CA ALA A 97 -3.54 -12.06 5.82
C ALA A 97 -3.89 -13.56 5.94
N ARG A 98 -4.12 -14.09 7.14
CA ARG A 98 -4.61 -15.47 7.35
C ARG A 98 -6.13 -15.56 7.39
N LEU A 99 -6.85 -14.44 7.49
CA LEU A 99 -8.32 -14.39 7.39
C LEU A 99 -8.85 -14.59 5.95
N TYR A 100 -7.96 -14.74 4.97
CA TYR A 100 -8.32 -15.14 3.61
C TYR A 100 -8.59 -16.65 3.55
N GLU A 101 -9.84 -17.09 3.70
CA GLU A 101 -10.22 -18.43 3.24
C GLU A 101 -10.07 -18.49 1.71
N VAL A 102 -9.11 -19.28 1.24
CA VAL A 102 -8.96 -19.60 -0.18
C VAL A 102 -10.07 -20.55 -0.59
N ARG A 103 -11.11 -20.05 -1.26
CA ARG A 103 -12.08 -20.90 -1.95
C ARG A 103 -11.58 -21.18 -3.35
N GLU A 104 -11.30 -22.45 -3.65
CA GLU A 104 -11.03 -22.87 -5.02
C GLU A 104 -12.30 -22.77 -5.85
N ASN A 105 -12.31 -21.89 -6.84
CA ASN A 105 -13.23 -22.01 -7.96
C ASN A 105 -12.39 -22.23 -9.21
N ARG A 106 -12.23 -23.50 -9.61
CA ARG A 106 -11.52 -23.91 -10.83
C ARG A 106 -10.09 -23.37 -10.96
N GLY A 107 -9.32 -23.41 -9.86
CA GLY A 107 -7.90 -23.04 -9.87
C GLY A 107 -7.57 -21.56 -9.70
N ILE A 108 -8.56 -20.70 -9.46
CA ILE A 108 -8.33 -19.30 -9.08
C ILE A 108 -8.44 -19.20 -7.55
N VAL A 109 -7.37 -18.70 -6.92
CA VAL A 109 -7.34 -18.35 -5.49
C VAL A 109 -7.79 -16.90 -5.35
N VAL A 110 -8.97 -16.67 -4.76
CA VAL A 110 -9.48 -15.33 -4.47
C VAL A 110 -9.26 -15.01 -3.00
N LEU A 111 -8.41 -14.01 -2.72
CA LEU A 111 -8.27 -13.44 -1.38
C LEU A 111 -9.37 -12.39 -1.20
N ILE A 112 -10.36 -12.66 -0.34
CA ILE A 112 -11.43 -11.71 -0.03
C ILE A 112 -11.08 -10.97 1.26
N GLY A 113 -10.70 -9.70 1.15
CA GLY A 113 -10.56 -8.78 2.27
C GLY A 113 -9.73 -7.57 1.90
N ASP A 114 -10.04 -6.43 2.51
CA ASP A 114 -9.27 -5.20 2.32
C ASP A 114 -7.92 -5.36 3.00
N SER A 115 -6.84 -5.23 2.23
CA SER A 115 -5.52 -5.03 2.80
C SER A 115 -5.57 -3.89 3.82
N ASN A 116 -5.00 -4.09 5.02
CA ASN A 116 -4.89 -3.05 6.04
C ASN A 116 -4.21 -1.77 5.56
N TYR A 117 -3.52 -1.79 4.41
CA TYR A 117 -2.97 -0.60 3.77
C TYR A 117 -4.04 0.40 3.31
N GLY A 118 -5.32 -0.01 3.27
CA GLY A 118 -6.49 0.83 2.97
C GLY A 118 -7.23 1.39 4.19
N ARG A 119 -6.91 0.98 5.43
CA ARG A 119 -7.55 1.57 6.62
C ARG A 119 -6.80 2.82 7.07
N ALA A 120 -7.50 3.95 7.03
CA ALA A 120 -7.13 5.09 7.85
C ALA A 120 -7.20 4.64 9.32
N TYR A 121 -6.05 4.48 9.98
CA TYR A 121 -6.06 4.36 11.43
C TYR A 121 -6.53 5.71 11.99
N SER A 122 -7.79 5.79 12.41
CA SER A 122 -8.28 6.88 13.23
C SER A 122 -7.51 6.85 14.55
N ARG A 123 -6.45 7.66 14.64
CA ARG A 123 -5.80 7.96 15.92
C ARG A 123 -6.73 8.89 16.68
N THR A 124 -7.60 8.33 17.52
CA THR A 124 -8.15 9.02 18.69
C THR A 124 -7.12 9.05 19.81
#